data_AF-A0A5M6ITG0-F1
#
_entry.id   AF-A0A5M6ITG0-F1
#
_cell.length_a   1.000
_cell.length_b   1.000
_cell.length_c   1.000
_cell.angle_alpha   90.00
_cell.angle_beta   90.00
_cell.angle_gamma   90.00
#
_symmetry.space_group_name_H-M   'P 1'
#
loop_
_entity.id
_entity.type
_entity.pdbx_description
1 polymer ?
#
loop_
_entity_poly.entity_id
_entity_poly.type
_entity_poly.pdbx_seq_one_letter_code
_entity_poly.pdbx_strand_id
1 'polypeptide(L)'
;MNDLFAGTAYSGPGAVCGICGRALKNPASIERSIGPVCAGSAHPKTTSKEAEEMRARYTTEVETVLGIAAITIRDTGHDSTKSVTNDAERVVLDLRERGFKLNMPVIYCDSMGRWDGLTIRNGVFAGFYPLNSPGSTDYKEARVMLATMMALRDQRLGDATPRGPVSVED
;
A
#
# COMPACT_ATOMS: atom_id res chain seq x y z
N MET A 1 52.37 -24.33 31.88
CA MET A 1 51.76 -25.54 31.31
C MET A 1 50.28 -25.24 31.18
N ASN A 2 49.87 -24.90 29.95
CA ASN A 2 48.47 -24.72 29.56
C ASN A 2 47.82 -26.08 29.30
N ASP A 3 46.50 -26.04 29.14
CA ASP A 3 45.55 -27.11 28.78
C ASP A 3 45.01 -27.88 30.00
N LEU A 4 43.70 -28.02 30.20
CA LEU A 4 42.67 -28.38 29.23
C LEU A 4 41.30 -27.75 29.53
N PHE A 5 40.73 -27.08 28.54
CA PHE A 5 39.29 -26.79 28.46
C PHE A 5 38.52 -28.12 28.29
N ALA A 6 37.74 -28.50 29.29
CA ALA A 6 36.74 -29.56 29.16
C ALA A 6 35.47 -29.00 28.49
N GLY A 7 35.50 -28.88 27.16
CA GLY A 7 34.32 -28.67 26.34
C GLY A 7 33.60 -29.99 26.12
N THR A 8 32.53 -30.26 26.86
CA THR A 8 31.70 -31.45 26.71
C THR A 8 31.00 -31.42 25.35
N ALA A 9 31.47 -32.24 24.41
CA ALA A 9 30.82 -32.43 23.12
C ALA A 9 29.55 -33.27 23.28
N TYR A 10 28.38 -32.62 23.23
CA TYR A 10 27.10 -33.31 23.13
C TYR A 10 26.96 -33.94 21.74
N SER A 11 27.24 -35.24 21.64
CA SER A 11 26.89 -36.08 20.49
C SER A 11 25.60 -36.85 20.82
N GLY A 12 24.46 -36.26 20.51
CA GLY A 12 23.14 -36.91 20.49
C GLY A 12 22.40 -36.52 19.20
N PRO A 13 21.35 -37.26 18.79
CA PRO A 13 20.56 -36.92 17.60
C PRO A 13 20.07 -35.48 17.76
N GLY A 14 20.67 -34.57 16.99
CA GLY A 14 20.50 -33.14 17.22
C GLY A 14 19.02 -32.78 17.16
N ALA A 15 18.50 -32.12 18.21
CA ALA A 15 17.13 -31.64 18.20
C ALA A 15 16.92 -30.80 16.94
N VAL A 16 15.90 -31.12 16.17
CA VAL A 16 15.59 -30.43 14.92
C VAL A 16 14.48 -29.41 15.14
N CYS A 17 14.47 -28.38 14.32
CA CYS A 17 13.37 -27.43 14.30
C CYS A 17 12.09 -28.13 13.84
N GLY A 18 11.02 -28.08 14.63
CA GLY A 18 9.71 -28.62 14.28
C GLY A 18 9.06 -27.93 13.07
N ILE A 19 9.59 -26.80 12.61
CA ILE A 19 9.08 -26.05 11.45
C ILE A 19 9.84 -26.37 10.16
N CYS A 20 11.19 -26.46 10.22
CA CYS A 20 12.01 -26.60 9.01
C CYS A 20 12.93 -27.83 8.99
N GLY A 21 12.90 -28.67 10.02
CA GLY A 21 13.70 -29.91 10.11
C GLY A 21 15.22 -29.71 10.25
N ARG A 22 15.71 -28.46 10.31
CA ARG A 22 17.14 -28.18 10.46
C ARG A 22 17.61 -28.44 11.90
N ALA A 23 18.84 -28.93 12.03
CA ALA A 23 19.47 -29.17 13.33
C ALA A 23 19.61 -27.89 14.15
N LEU A 24 19.19 -27.95 15.41
CA LEU A 24 19.28 -26.87 16.38
C LEU A 24 20.57 -27.03 17.19
N LYS A 25 21.32 -25.93 17.28
CA LYS A 25 22.60 -25.90 18.00
C LYS A 25 22.54 -25.12 19.31
N ASN A 26 21.52 -24.26 19.46
CA ASN A 26 21.43 -23.33 20.58
C ASN A 26 20.47 -23.90 21.66
N PRO A 27 20.86 -24.00 22.94
CA PRO A 27 20.03 -24.62 23.98
C PRO A 27 18.61 -24.07 24.07
N ALA A 28 18.45 -22.74 23.98
CA ALA A 28 17.13 -22.10 23.98
C ALA A 28 16.24 -22.49 22.78
N SER A 29 16.84 -22.77 21.61
CA SER A 29 16.09 -23.26 20.45
C SER A 29 15.74 -24.74 20.59
N ILE A 30 16.63 -25.53 21.18
CA ILE A 30 16.42 -26.95 21.47
C ILE A 30 15.25 -27.12 22.44
N GLU A 31 15.23 -26.36 23.54
CA GLU A 31 14.15 -26.35 24.53
C GLU A 31 12.80 -26.00 23.90
N ARG A 32 12.78 -25.05 22.97
CA ARG A 32 11.56 -24.62 22.26
C ARG A 32 11.24 -25.47 21.03
N SER A 33 12.11 -26.41 20.65
CA SER A 33 12.05 -27.18 19.39
C SER A 33 11.82 -26.31 18.14
N ILE A 34 12.19 -25.03 18.17
CA ILE A 34 12.01 -24.06 17.08
C ILE A 34 13.31 -23.27 16.93
N GLY A 35 13.85 -23.26 15.70
CA GLY A 35 15.11 -22.58 15.38
C GLY A 35 14.96 -21.06 15.37
N PRO A 36 16.05 -20.31 15.60
CA PRO A 36 16.00 -18.86 15.78
C PRO A 36 15.49 -18.13 14.53
N VAL A 37 15.78 -18.66 13.34
CA VAL A 37 15.24 -18.14 12.08
C VAL A 37 13.72 -18.34 12.02
N CYS A 38 13.23 -19.54 12.35
CA CYS A 38 11.80 -19.82 12.34
C CYS A 38 11.04 -19.13 13.46
N ALA A 39 11.67 -18.95 14.63
CA ALA A 39 11.13 -18.19 15.76
C ALA A 39 11.01 -16.69 15.43
N GLY A 40 12.02 -16.12 14.76
CA GLY A 40 12.00 -14.73 14.28
C GLY A 40 11.12 -14.52 13.04
N SER A 41 10.81 -15.59 12.30
CA SER A 41 9.92 -15.55 11.12
C SER A 41 8.46 -15.84 11.46
N ALA A 42 8.06 -15.75 12.73
CA ALA A 42 6.66 -15.83 13.16
C ALA A 42 5.85 -14.59 12.73
N HIS A 43 6.04 -14.12 11.50
CA HIS A 43 4.95 -13.46 10.79
C HIS A 43 3.95 -14.57 10.45
N PRO A 44 2.68 -14.46 10.91
CA PRO A 44 1.67 -15.43 10.52
C PRO A 44 1.67 -15.51 8.99
N LYS A 45 1.91 -16.71 8.45
CA LYS A 45 1.67 -16.98 7.04
C LYS A 45 0.16 -17.03 6.89
N THR A 46 -0.45 -15.85 6.80
CA THR A 46 -1.86 -15.67 6.47
C THR A 46 -2.13 -16.52 5.23
N THR A 47 -3.03 -17.49 5.36
CA THR A 47 -3.43 -18.33 4.23
C THR A 47 -4.02 -17.43 3.13
N SER A 48 -3.98 -17.84 1.86
CA SER A 48 -4.50 -17.02 0.76
C SER A 48 -5.95 -16.58 0.98
N LYS A 49 -6.73 -17.42 1.67
CA LYS A 49 -8.13 -17.16 2.04
C LYS A 49 -8.26 -16.10 3.14
N GLU A 50 -7.47 -16.19 4.20
CA GLU A 50 -7.42 -15.14 5.25
C GLU A 50 -6.86 -13.82 4.71
N ALA A 51 -5.93 -13.88 3.74
CA ALA A 51 -5.36 -12.70 3.10
C ALA A 51 -6.35 -12.00 2.17
N GLU A 52 -7.29 -12.76 1.61
CA GLU A 52 -8.41 -12.28 0.81
C GLU A 52 -9.52 -11.69 1.70
N GLU A 53 -9.80 -12.32 2.85
CA GLU A 53 -10.70 -11.79 3.89
C GLU A 53 -10.18 -10.50 4.54
N MET A 54 -8.86 -10.26 4.54
CA MET A 54 -8.24 -9.01 5.02
C MET A 54 -8.15 -7.90 3.96
N ARG A 55 -8.65 -8.06 2.74
CA ARG A 55 -8.61 -7.00 1.72
C ARG A 55 -9.56 -5.85 2.05
N ALA A 56 -9.25 -4.67 1.53
CA ALA A 56 -10.21 -3.57 1.59
C ALA A 56 -11.47 -3.88 0.78
N ARG A 57 -12.63 -3.58 1.37
CA ARG A 57 -13.93 -3.61 0.67
C ARG A 57 -14.34 -2.18 0.37
N TYR A 58 -14.73 -1.93 -0.87
CA TYR A 58 -15.11 -0.61 -1.32
C TYR A 58 -16.03 -0.69 -2.53
N THR A 59 -16.81 0.38 -2.73
CA THR A 59 -17.52 0.62 -3.99
C THR A 59 -16.72 1.58 -4.87
N THR A 60 -16.96 1.49 -6.18
CA THR A 60 -16.31 2.36 -7.17
C THR A 60 -17.33 2.88 -8.15
N GLU A 61 -17.34 4.17 -8.40
CA GLU A 61 -18.16 4.82 -9.41
C GLU A 61 -17.28 5.76 -10.25
N VAL A 62 -17.67 5.99 -11.51
CA VAL A 62 -17.09 7.07 -12.31
C VAL A 62 -18.11 8.18 -12.36
N GLU A 63 -17.72 9.36 -11.89
CA GLU A 63 -18.59 10.52 -11.86
C GLU A 63 -17.93 11.75 -12.48
N THR A 64 -18.75 12.63 -13.04
CA THR A 64 -18.29 13.90 -13.58
C THR A 64 -18.35 14.97 -12.49
N VAL A 65 -17.17 15.44 -12.08
CA VAL A 65 -16.97 16.50 -11.10
C VAL A 65 -16.64 17.79 -11.82
N LEU A 66 -17.60 18.70 -11.94
CA LEU A 66 -17.42 20.01 -12.58
C LEU A 66 -16.76 19.92 -13.98
N GLY A 67 -17.16 18.92 -14.78
CA GLY A 67 -16.62 18.68 -16.12
C GLY A 67 -15.43 17.71 -16.18
N ILE A 68 -14.91 17.25 -15.05
CA ILE A 68 -13.77 16.32 -14.96
C ILE A 68 -14.29 14.92 -14.59
N ALA A 69 -13.99 13.90 -15.38
CA ALA A 69 -14.29 12.52 -15.01
C ALA A 69 -13.35 12.07 -13.88
N ALA A 70 -13.91 11.61 -12.77
CA ALA A 70 -13.19 11.14 -11.59
C ALA A 70 -13.68 9.74 -11.17
N ILE A 71 -12.77 8.92 -10.65
CA ILE A 71 -13.10 7.64 -10.02
C ILE A 71 -13.31 7.89 -8.54
N THR A 72 -14.49 7.53 -8.04
CA THR A 72 -14.86 7.69 -6.65
C THR A 72 -14.89 6.34 -5.97
N ILE A 73 -14.13 6.22 -4.89
CA ILE A 73 -14.05 5.06 -4.03
C ILE A 73 -14.77 5.38 -2.71
N ARG A 74 -15.61 4.48 -2.22
CA ARG A 74 -16.13 4.56 -0.85
C ARG A 74 -15.75 3.31 -0.08
N ASP A 75 -15.12 3.49 1.07
CA ASP A 75 -14.82 2.38 1.97
C ASP A 75 -16.13 1.77 2.49
N THR A 76 -16.32 0.47 2.25
CA THR A 76 -17.46 -0.32 2.74
C THR A 76 -17.02 -1.45 3.67
N GLY A 77 -15.75 -1.42 4.10
CA GLY A 77 -15.19 -2.37 5.04
C GLY A 77 -15.89 -2.37 6.39
N HIS A 78 -15.71 -3.47 7.11
CA HIS A 78 -16.09 -3.63 8.52
C HIS A 78 -14.83 -4.00 9.31
N ASP A 79 -14.92 -4.15 10.64
CA ASP A 79 -13.77 -4.35 11.54
C ASP A 79 -12.85 -5.53 11.18
N SER A 80 -13.33 -6.50 10.38
CA SER A 80 -12.54 -7.65 9.92
C SER A 80 -11.77 -7.43 8.60
N THR A 81 -11.95 -6.30 7.92
CA THR A 81 -11.28 -5.96 6.66
C THR A 81 -10.32 -4.79 6.83
N LYS A 82 -9.24 -4.74 6.04
CA LYS A 82 -8.41 -3.53 5.98
C LYS A 82 -9.22 -2.36 5.44
N SER A 83 -8.95 -1.14 5.92
CA SER A 83 -9.46 0.07 5.28
C SER A 83 -8.77 0.32 3.94
N VAL A 84 -9.41 1.12 3.08
CA VAL A 84 -8.81 1.57 1.81
C VAL A 84 -7.46 2.25 2.05
N THR A 85 -7.33 3.03 3.13
CA THR A 85 -6.05 3.67 3.52
C THR A 85 -4.93 2.65 3.70
N ASN A 86 -5.23 1.51 4.31
CA ASN A 86 -4.26 0.48 4.70
C ASN A 86 -3.98 -0.55 3.60
N ASP A 87 -4.74 -0.53 2.51
CA ASP A 87 -4.59 -1.46 1.36
C ASP A 87 -4.54 -0.70 0.01
N ALA A 88 -4.22 0.59 0.04
CA ALA A 88 -4.32 1.52 -1.10
C ALA A 88 -3.56 1.05 -2.35
N GLU A 89 -2.39 0.44 -2.19
CA GLU A 89 -1.62 -0.12 -3.30
C GLU A 89 -2.40 -1.22 -4.03
N ARG A 90 -3.06 -2.11 -3.29
CA ARG A 90 -3.88 -3.18 -3.87
C ARG A 90 -5.16 -2.65 -4.48
N VAL A 91 -5.76 -1.62 -3.88
CA VAL A 91 -6.92 -0.92 -4.46
C VAL A 91 -6.58 -0.34 -5.83
N VAL A 92 -5.42 0.31 -5.98
CA VAL A 92 -4.98 0.86 -7.28
C VAL A 92 -4.72 -0.26 -8.30
N LEU A 93 -4.14 -1.38 -7.87
CA LEU A 93 -3.95 -2.55 -8.73
C LEU A 93 -5.29 -3.15 -9.19
N ASP A 94 -6.25 -3.32 -8.28
CA ASP A 94 -7.61 -3.81 -8.60
C ASP A 94 -8.32 -2.89 -9.60
N LEU A 95 -8.25 -1.57 -9.39
CA LEU A 95 -8.81 -0.61 -10.35
C LEU A 95 -8.21 -0.78 -11.75
N ARG A 96 -6.90 -0.97 -11.83
CA ARG A 96 -6.22 -1.22 -13.12
C ARG A 96 -6.69 -2.52 -13.76
N GLU A 97 -6.77 -3.59 -12.99
CA GLU A 97 -7.20 -4.91 -13.46
C GLU A 97 -8.65 -4.91 -13.93
N ARG A 98 -9.50 -4.09 -13.31
CA ARG A 98 -10.89 -3.84 -13.71
C ARG A 98 -11.02 -2.90 -14.93
N GLY A 99 -9.91 -2.41 -15.47
CA GLY A 99 -9.88 -1.60 -16.70
C GLY A 99 -10.13 -0.10 -16.49
N PHE A 100 -10.08 0.39 -15.26
CA PHE A 100 -10.20 1.83 -15.01
C PHE A 100 -8.98 2.57 -15.55
N LYS A 101 -9.22 3.74 -16.17
CA LYS A 101 -8.14 4.60 -16.64
C LYS A 101 -7.56 5.39 -15.47
N LEU A 102 -6.42 4.94 -14.95
CA LEU A 102 -5.73 5.57 -13.81
C LEU A 102 -5.07 6.93 -14.11
N ASN A 103 -5.28 7.49 -15.31
CA ASN A 103 -4.96 8.88 -15.61
C ASN A 103 -6.06 9.84 -15.12
N MET A 104 -7.26 9.33 -14.84
CA MET A 104 -8.33 10.10 -14.20
C MET A 104 -8.00 10.31 -12.72
N PRO A 105 -8.41 11.45 -12.13
CA PRO A 105 -8.32 11.62 -10.70
C PRO A 105 -9.11 10.53 -9.97
N VAL A 106 -8.51 10.01 -8.90
CA VAL A 106 -9.13 9.03 -8.01
C VAL A 106 -9.34 9.70 -6.67
N ILE A 107 -10.58 9.71 -6.18
CA ILE A 107 -10.95 10.25 -4.88
C ILE A 107 -11.55 9.13 -4.02
N TYR A 108 -11.34 9.21 -2.72
CA TYR A 108 -11.75 8.19 -1.77
C TYR A 108 -12.41 8.85 -0.57
N CYS A 109 -13.52 8.26 -0.14
CA CYS A 109 -14.20 8.59 1.10
C CYS A 109 -13.88 7.54 2.16
N ASP A 110 -13.31 7.98 3.28
CA ASP A 110 -13.07 7.13 4.44
C ASP A 110 -14.36 6.83 5.22
N SER A 111 -14.26 5.93 6.19
CA SER A 111 -15.38 5.57 7.08
C SER A 111 -15.82 6.72 8.01
N MET A 112 -14.99 7.75 8.18
CA MET A 112 -15.30 8.97 8.91
C MET A 112 -15.93 10.06 8.02
N GLY A 113 -16.16 9.79 6.73
CA GLY A 113 -16.74 10.73 5.76
C GLY A 113 -15.75 11.74 5.19
N ARG A 114 -14.45 11.58 5.44
CA ARG A 114 -13.40 12.45 4.89
C ARG A 114 -13.06 12.05 3.47
N TRP A 115 -12.83 13.05 2.64
CA TRP A 115 -12.48 12.88 1.25
C TRP A 115 -11.01 13.19 1.02
N ASP A 116 -10.29 12.22 0.48
CA ASP A 116 -8.90 12.35 0.07
C ASP A 116 -8.75 11.93 -1.39
N GLY A 117 -7.84 12.58 -2.10
CA GLY A 117 -7.41 12.14 -3.42
C GLY A 117 -6.26 11.15 -3.32
N LEU A 118 -6.23 10.19 -4.25
CA LEU A 118 -5.09 9.29 -4.43
C LEU A 118 -4.17 9.87 -5.50
N THR A 119 -2.89 9.98 -5.16
CA THR A 119 -1.83 10.25 -6.13
C THR A 119 -1.42 8.93 -6.76
N ILE A 120 -1.57 8.82 -8.08
CA ILE A 120 -1.10 7.66 -8.85
C ILE A 120 -0.01 8.14 -9.81
N ARG A 121 1.15 7.49 -9.75
CA ARG A 121 2.29 7.75 -10.65
C ARG A 121 2.67 6.45 -11.35
N ASN A 122 2.72 6.49 -12.68
CA ASN A 122 3.05 5.32 -13.50
C ASN A 122 2.17 4.08 -13.18
N GLY A 123 0.89 4.30 -12.88
CA GLY A 123 -0.06 3.23 -12.53
C GLY A 123 0.15 2.61 -11.15
N VAL A 124 0.94 3.24 -10.28
CA VAL A 124 1.19 2.80 -8.90
C VAL A 124 0.77 3.89 -7.92
N PHE A 125 0.22 3.47 -6.77
CA PHE A 125 -0.10 4.37 -5.67
C PHE A 125 1.15 5.11 -5.17
N ALA A 126 1.05 6.42 -4.98
CA ALA A 126 2.17 7.29 -4.59
C ALA A 126 1.87 8.17 -3.38
N GLY A 127 0.66 8.11 -2.82
CA GLY A 127 0.28 8.86 -1.63
C GLY A 127 -1.15 9.39 -1.66
N PHE A 128 -1.58 9.96 -0.53
CA PHE A 128 -2.86 10.65 -0.37
C PHE A 128 -2.67 12.17 -0.34
N TYR A 129 -3.71 12.90 -0.71
CA TYR A 129 -3.79 14.35 -0.48
C TYR A 129 -5.21 14.73 -0.05
N PRO A 130 -5.36 15.67 0.91
CA PRO A 130 -6.68 16.07 1.38
C PRO A 130 -7.43 16.83 0.30
N LEU A 131 -8.73 16.53 0.15
CA LEU A 131 -9.64 17.30 -0.71
C LEU A 131 -10.55 18.24 0.10
N ASN A 132 -10.54 18.10 1.42
CA ASN A 132 -11.33 18.90 2.35
C ASN A 132 -10.43 19.63 3.34
N SER A 133 -10.96 20.71 3.89
CA SER A 133 -10.39 21.35 5.07
C SER A 133 -10.34 20.35 6.24
N PRO A 134 -9.35 20.44 7.15
CA PRO A 134 -9.26 19.56 8.31
C PRO A 134 -10.57 19.53 9.11
N GLY A 135 -11.16 18.34 9.24
CA GLY A 135 -12.42 18.14 9.97
C GLY A 135 -13.70 18.32 9.14
N SER A 136 -13.60 18.74 7.88
CA SER A 136 -14.74 18.77 6.95
C SER A 136 -14.97 17.39 6.33
N THR A 137 -16.24 17.03 6.19
CA THR A 137 -16.73 15.83 5.49
C THR A 137 -17.62 16.18 4.30
N ASP A 138 -17.70 17.47 3.93
CA ASP A 138 -18.56 17.93 2.85
C ASP A 138 -18.00 17.52 1.48
N TYR A 139 -18.72 16.62 0.80
CA TYR A 139 -18.36 16.18 -0.54
C TYR A 139 -18.36 17.33 -1.56
N LYS A 140 -19.16 18.39 -1.37
CA LYS A 140 -19.16 19.55 -2.28
C LYS A 140 -17.83 20.28 -2.25
N GLU A 141 -17.24 20.41 -1.07
CA GLU A 141 -15.91 21.01 -0.89
C GLU A 141 -14.86 20.17 -1.62
N ALA A 142 -14.89 18.85 -1.44
CA ALA A 142 -14.00 17.90 -2.11
C ALA A 142 -14.01 18.08 -3.63
N ARG A 143 -15.21 18.20 -4.21
CA ARG A 143 -15.42 18.36 -5.65
C ARG A 143 -14.83 19.66 -6.19
N VAL A 144 -15.03 20.76 -5.48
CA VAL A 144 -14.48 22.06 -5.86
C VAL A 144 -12.96 22.05 -5.76
N MET A 145 -12.41 21.47 -4.69
CA MET A 145 -10.96 21.34 -4.53
C MET A 145 -10.34 20.48 -5.63
N LEU A 146 -10.95 19.33 -5.93
CA LEU A 146 -10.50 18.46 -7.01
C LEU A 146 -10.47 19.21 -8.34
N ALA A 147 -11.57 19.89 -8.70
CA ALA A 147 -11.65 20.62 -9.95
C ALA A 147 -10.61 21.75 -10.03
N THR A 148 -10.39 22.47 -8.92
CA THR A 148 -9.38 23.52 -8.82
C THR A 148 -7.97 22.96 -9.03
N MET A 149 -7.64 21.85 -8.38
CA MET A 149 -6.33 21.20 -8.52
C MET A 149 -6.07 20.71 -9.95
N MET A 150 -7.08 20.15 -10.61
CA MET A 150 -6.94 19.69 -12.00
C MET A 150 -6.79 20.87 -12.96
N ALA A 151 -7.57 21.94 -12.79
CA ALA A 151 -7.44 23.14 -13.62
C ALA A 151 -6.04 23.79 -13.50
N LEU A 152 -5.49 23.87 -12.28
CA LEU A 152 -4.14 24.39 -12.06
C LEU A 152 -3.04 23.48 -12.66
N ARG A 153 -3.26 22.17 -12.68
CA ARG A 153 -2.33 21.22 -13.32
C ARG A 153 -2.29 21.42 -14.83
N ASP A 154 -3.44 21.62 -15.47
CA ASP A 154 -3.52 21.82 -16.92
C ASP A 154 -2.87 23.15 -17.33
N GLN A 155 -3.05 24.22 -16.54
CA GLN A 155 -2.36 25.50 -16.79
C GLN A 155 -0.84 25.37 -16.78
N ARG A 156 -0.27 24.61 -15.82
CA ARG A 156 1.18 24.36 -15.75
C ARG A 156 1.72 23.55 -16.92
N LEU A 157 0.89 22.71 -17.55
CA LEU A 157 1.27 21.98 -18.76
C LEU A 157 1.16 22.86 -20.01
N GLY A 158 0.22 23.81 -20.03
CA GLY A 158 0.03 24.76 -21.13
C GLY A 158 1.14 25.81 -21.26
N ASP A 159 1.74 26.24 -20.15
CA ASP A 159 2.83 27.24 -20.15
C ASP A 159 4.21 26.66 -20.54
N ALA A 160 4.31 25.37 -20.85
CA ALA A 160 5.48 24.80 -21.50
C ALA A 160 5.52 25.23 -22.98
N THR A 161 5.82 26.51 -23.22
CA THR A 161 6.01 27.05 -24.56
C THR A 161 7.10 26.24 -25.28
N PRO A 162 6.88 25.75 -26.51
CA PRO A 162 7.95 25.13 -27.28
C PRO A 162 9.05 26.18 -27.46
N ARG A 163 10.26 25.88 -26.95
CA ARG A 163 11.45 26.65 -27.33
C ARG A 163 11.56 26.53 -28.84
N GLY A 164 11.25 27.61 -29.55
CA GLY A 164 11.35 27.69 -31.01
C GLY A 164 12.76 27.30 -31.47
N PRO A 165 12.89 26.88 -32.74
CA PRO A 165 14.18 26.47 -33.27
C PRO A 165 15.19 27.60 -33.10
N VAL A 166 16.32 27.30 -32.49
CA VAL A 166 17.47 28.21 -32.43
C VAL A 166 17.98 28.33 -33.86
N SER A 167 17.64 29.45 -34.51
CA SER A 167 18.28 29.83 -35.77
C SER A 167 19.76 30.08 -35.47
N VAL A 168 20.60 29.16 -35.91
CA VAL A 168 22.03 29.38 -36.09
C VAL A 168 22.17 30.19 -37.37
N GLU A 169 22.51 31.47 -37.23
CA GLU A 169 22.97 32.29 -38.36
C GLU A 169 24.46 31.99 -38.61
N ASP A 170 24.80 31.88 -39.90
CA ASP A 170 26.09 31.53 -40.51
C ASP A 170 27.31 32.34 -40.02
#